data_AF-A0AAV5WLL0-F1
#
_entry.id   AF-A0AAV5WLL0-F1
#
_cell.length_a   1.000
_cell.length_b   1.000
_cell.length_c   1.000
_cell.angle_alpha   90.00
_cell.angle_beta   90.00
_cell.angle_gamma   90.00
#
_symmetry.space_group_name_H-M   'P 1'
#
loop_
_entity.id
_entity.type
_entity.pdbx_description
1 polymer ?
#
loop_
_entity_poly.entity_id
_entity_poly.type
_entity_poly.pdbx_seq_one_letter_code
_entity_poly.pdbx_strand_id
1 'polypeptide(L)'
;LSQACAPAGGGGGNSTGRKKRSVEEDVHVVVLSHERFNLGSNEENMKRVEQHLKEFADKEGIAFKQLQTMDRLAENVGGKFGVHFEVGGAFDRCARVLQFIQAAVNELEELVSGTVKCGAFDAVYITKKH
;
A
#
# COMPACT_ATOMS: atom_id res chain seq x y z
N LEU A 1 -44.69 -29.42 17.54
CA LEU A 1 -45.02 -29.01 16.15
C LEU A 1 -44.59 -27.57 15.99
N SER A 2 -43.77 -27.33 14.98
CA SER A 2 -43.07 -26.09 14.64
C SER A 2 -43.99 -25.04 14.00
N GLN A 3 -43.73 -23.75 14.24
CA GLN A 3 -43.97 -22.56 13.38
C GLN A 3 -43.73 -21.29 14.23
N ALA A 4 -43.33 -20.12 13.76
CA ALA A 4 -42.42 -19.62 12.72
C ALA A 4 -42.35 -18.08 12.92
N CYS A 5 -41.18 -17.49 12.65
CA CYS A 5 -40.88 -16.12 12.16
C CYS A 5 -41.44 -14.84 12.81
N ALA A 6 -40.52 -14.01 13.36
CA ALA A 6 -40.31 -12.59 13.00
C ALA A 6 -39.00 -12.04 13.62
N PRO A 7 -38.17 -11.24 12.90
CA PRO A 7 -37.08 -10.50 13.52
C PRO A 7 -37.62 -9.17 14.05
N ALA A 8 -37.71 -9.03 15.37
CA ALA A 8 -37.92 -7.73 16.00
C ALA A 8 -36.59 -6.97 15.96
N GLY A 9 -36.46 -6.09 14.97
CA GLY A 9 -35.50 -4.99 15.03
C GLY A 9 -35.82 -4.08 16.22
N GLY A 10 -34.78 -3.55 16.85
CA GLY A 10 -34.91 -2.57 17.93
C GLY A 10 -33.98 -2.79 19.13
N GLY A 11 -32.75 -3.25 18.90
CA GLY A 11 -31.72 -3.30 19.92
C GLY A 11 -30.80 -2.09 19.81
N GLY A 12 -31.08 -1.05 20.58
CA GLY A 12 -30.13 0.03 20.85
C GLY A 12 -28.86 -0.55 21.47
N GLY A 13 -27.85 -0.73 20.65
CA GLY A 13 -26.53 -1.18 21.05
C GLY A 13 -25.53 -0.19 20.49
N ASN A 14 -25.01 0.65 21.38
CA ASN A 14 -23.86 1.51 21.15
C ASN A 14 -22.65 0.62 20.83
N SER A 15 -22.58 0.18 19.58
CA SER A 15 -21.50 -0.61 19.04
C SER A 15 -20.67 0.33 18.19
N THR A 16 -19.57 0.78 18.78
CA THR A 16 -18.31 1.10 18.12
C THR A 16 -17.86 -0.12 17.31
N GLY A 17 -18.64 -0.45 16.29
CA GLY A 17 -18.47 -1.61 15.43
C GLY A 17 -17.49 -1.22 14.34
N ARG A 18 -16.21 -1.48 14.60
CA ARG A 18 -15.17 -1.85 13.63
C ARG A 18 -15.65 -1.64 12.19
N LYS A 19 -15.49 -0.42 11.66
CA LYS A 19 -15.69 -0.13 10.24
C LYS A 19 -14.87 -1.20 9.51
N LYS A 20 -15.54 -2.17 8.88
CA LYS A 20 -14.88 -3.07 7.93
C LYS A 20 -14.24 -2.10 6.95
N ARG A 21 -12.91 -1.97 7.01
CA ARG A 21 -12.15 -1.23 6.03
C ARG A 21 -12.49 -1.91 4.71
N SER A 22 -13.32 -1.28 3.90
CA SER A 22 -13.71 -1.87 2.63
C SER A 22 -12.44 -1.87 1.80
N VAL A 23 -12.08 -3.01 1.23
CA VAL A 23 -10.94 -3.14 0.29
C VAL A 23 -11.03 -2.10 -0.84
N GLU A 24 -12.23 -1.58 -1.09
CA GLU A 24 -12.56 -0.49 -2.01
C GLU A 24 -11.91 0.86 -1.63
N GLU A 25 -11.53 1.07 -0.37
CA GLU A 25 -10.95 2.32 0.15
C GLU A 25 -9.41 2.25 0.32
N ASP A 26 -8.81 1.09 0.07
CA ASP A 26 -7.40 0.82 0.36
C ASP A 26 -6.52 1.02 -0.87
N VAL A 27 -5.31 1.55 -0.68
CA VAL A 27 -4.33 1.72 -1.76
C VAL A 27 -3.20 0.74 -1.56
N HIS A 28 -2.96 -0.10 -2.56
CA HIS A 28 -1.86 -1.06 -2.58
C HIS A 28 -0.76 -0.55 -3.49
N VAL A 29 0.46 -0.46 -2.98
CA VAL A 29 1.63 0.02 -3.73
C VAL A 29 2.70 -1.05 -3.72
N VAL A 30 3.16 -1.48 -4.88
CA VAL A 30 4.30 -2.41 -4.99
C VAL A 30 5.44 -1.69 -5.68
N VAL A 31 6.55 -1.46 -4.98
CA VAL A 31 7.78 -0.93 -5.58
C VAL A 31 8.76 -2.06 -5.80
N LEU A 32 9.33 -2.12 -7.01
CA LEU A 32 10.28 -3.14 -7.40
C LEU A 32 11.70 -2.58 -7.35
N SER A 33 12.60 -3.30 -6.69
CA SER A 33 14.02 -2.96 -6.65
C SER A 33 14.83 -3.76 -7.66
N HIS A 34 16.04 -3.29 -7.96
CA HIS A 34 17.05 -4.04 -8.72
C HIS A 34 17.57 -5.28 -7.97
N GLU A 35 17.37 -5.34 -6.65
CA GLU A 35 17.75 -6.46 -5.80
C GLU A 35 17.00 -7.75 -6.14
N ARG A 36 17.64 -8.89 -5.89
CA ARG A 36 16.98 -10.21 -6.01
C ARG A 36 16.21 -10.53 -4.73
N PHE A 37 15.06 -11.19 -4.88
CA PHE A 37 14.29 -11.62 -3.71
C PHE A 37 15.06 -12.70 -2.95
N ASN A 38 15.41 -12.44 -1.69
CA ASN A 38 16.14 -13.37 -0.84
C ASN A 38 15.65 -13.27 0.60
N LEU A 39 15.06 -14.36 1.11
CA LEU A 39 14.46 -14.42 2.43
C LEU A 39 15.41 -14.00 3.57
N GLY A 40 16.73 -14.20 3.41
CA GLY A 40 17.72 -13.82 4.41
C GLY A 40 18.04 -12.32 4.46
N SER A 41 17.87 -11.59 3.36
CA SER A 41 18.17 -10.15 3.27
C SER A 41 16.93 -9.28 3.05
N ASN A 42 15.75 -9.88 2.85
CA ASN A 42 14.51 -9.17 2.58
C ASN A 42 14.17 -8.13 3.65
N GLU A 43 14.38 -8.43 4.93
CA GLU A 43 14.06 -7.48 6.01
C GLU A 43 14.95 -6.23 5.97
N GLU A 44 16.24 -6.42 5.73
CA GLU A 44 17.21 -5.32 5.60
C GLU A 44 16.95 -4.51 4.33
N ASN A 45 16.69 -5.18 3.21
CA ASN A 45 16.32 -4.54 1.95
C ASN A 45 15.01 -3.75 2.06
N MET A 46 14.01 -4.26 2.79
CA MET A 46 12.76 -3.53 3.07
C MET A 46 13.03 -2.25 3.86
N LYS A 47 13.84 -2.33 4.93
CA LYS A 47 14.21 -1.17 5.75
C LYS A 47 14.94 -0.10 4.93
N ARG A 48 15.81 -0.52 4.02
CA ARG A 48 16.56 0.38 3.14
C ARG A 48 15.65 1.13 2.15
N VAL A 49 14.81 0.40 1.43
CA VAL A 49 13.84 0.99 0.48
C VAL A 49 12.88 1.93 1.22
N GLU A 50 12.41 1.54 2.40
CA GLU A 50 11.58 2.40 3.23
C GLU A 50 12.30 3.68 3.65
N GLN A 51 13.56 3.57 4.08
CA GLN A 51 14.35 4.73 4.49
C GLN A 51 14.53 5.71 3.33
N HIS A 52 14.88 5.23 2.14
CA HIS A 52 15.03 6.10 0.97
C HIS A 52 13.70 6.71 0.52
N LEU A 53 12.59 5.96 0.57
CA LEU A 53 11.25 6.51 0.31
C LEU A 53 10.87 7.59 1.32
N LYS A 54 11.24 7.40 2.60
CA LYS A 54 11.01 8.40 3.65
C LYS A 54 11.82 9.66 3.41
N GLU A 55 13.11 9.52 3.11
CA GLU A 55 14.00 10.65 2.79
C GLU A 55 13.50 11.40 1.55
N PHE A 56 13.03 10.68 0.54
CA PHE A 56 12.42 11.28 -0.65
C PHE A 56 11.12 12.03 -0.32
N ALA A 57 10.24 11.45 0.51
CA ALA A 57 9.02 12.12 0.95
C ALA A 57 9.29 13.37 1.81
N ASP A 58 10.29 13.32 2.69
CA ASP A 58 10.71 14.47 3.49
C ASP A 58 11.23 15.61 2.59
N LYS A 59 11.95 15.28 1.49
CA LYS A 59 12.37 16.27 0.48
C LYS A 59 11.20 16.88 -0.29
N GLU A 60 10.23 16.05 -0.67
CA GLU A 60 9.01 16.49 -1.39
C GLU A 60 7.98 17.18 -0.48
N GLY A 61 8.25 17.27 0.83
CA GLY A 61 7.33 17.86 1.82
C GLY A 61 6.07 17.02 2.04
N ILE A 62 6.10 15.73 1.69
CA ILE A 62 5.00 14.79 1.87
C ILE A 62 5.11 14.18 3.26
N ALA A 63 4.09 14.39 4.10
CA ALA A 63 4.06 13.84 5.44
C ALA A 63 4.02 12.30 5.43
N PHE A 64 5.20 11.68 5.50
CA PHE A 64 5.39 10.22 5.52
C PHE A 64 4.76 9.54 6.75
N LYS A 65 4.26 10.30 7.72
CA LYS A 65 3.50 9.79 8.88
C LYS A 65 2.29 8.94 8.49
N GLN A 66 1.75 9.12 7.28
CA GLN A 66 0.67 8.27 6.75
C GLN A 66 1.20 6.92 6.21
N LEU A 67 2.49 6.87 5.83
CA LEU A 67 3.22 5.67 5.39
C LEU A 67 3.77 4.83 6.56
N GLN A 68 4.00 5.44 7.73
CA GLN A 68 4.50 4.73 8.93
C GLN A 68 3.51 3.70 9.52
N THR A 69 2.22 3.81 9.21
CA THR A 69 1.18 2.84 9.60
C THR A 69 0.86 1.84 8.49
N MET A 70 1.66 1.78 7.42
CA MET A 70 1.44 0.83 6.34
C MET A 70 1.98 -0.53 6.71
N ASP A 71 1.11 -1.53 6.65
CA ASP A 71 1.56 -2.91 6.57
C ASP A 71 2.42 -3.05 5.31
N ARG A 72 3.64 -3.55 5.50
CA ARG A 72 4.59 -3.78 4.42
C ARG A 72 5.00 -5.23 4.35
N LEU A 73 5.08 -5.76 3.14
CA LEU A 73 5.42 -7.14 2.88
C LEU A 73 6.48 -7.20 1.79
N ALA A 74 7.47 -8.06 1.98
CA ALA A 74 8.40 -8.40 0.90
C ALA A 74 7.67 -9.31 -0.10
N GLU A 75 7.65 -8.92 -1.36
CA GLU A 75 7.00 -9.63 -2.44
C GLU A 75 8.04 -10.09 -3.47
N ASN A 76 7.89 -11.30 -3.98
CA ASN A 76 8.71 -11.79 -5.08
C ASN A 76 7.99 -11.55 -6.41
N VAL A 77 8.48 -10.58 -7.18
CA VAL A 77 7.91 -10.26 -8.48
C VAL A 77 8.93 -10.65 -9.56
N GLY A 78 8.70 -11.81 -10.19
CA GLY A 78 9.55 -12.30 -11.27
C GLY A 78 11.01 -12.58 -10.86
N GLY A 79 11.26 -12.98 -9.61
CA GLY A 79 12.59 -13.23 -9.07
C GLY A 79 13.29 -11.99 -8.51
N LYS A 80 12.66 -10.81 -8.60
CA LYS A 80 13.15 -9.56 -8.04
C LYS A 80 12.45 -9.23 -6.73
N PHE A 81 13.16 -8.49 -5.91
CA PHE A 81 12.66 -8.01 -4.64
C PHE A 81 11.69 -6.85 -4.85
N GLY A 82 10.43 -7.05 -4.44
CA GLY A 82 9.42 -6.02 -4.35
C GLY A 82 9.06 -5.74 -2.90
N VAL A 83 8.65 -4.51 -2.62
CA VAL A 83 8.06 -4.13 -1.34
C VAL A 83 6.62 -3.70 -1.61
N HIS A 84 5.68 -4.44 -1.04
CA HIS A 84 4.26 -4.15 -1.07
C HIS A 84 3.89 -3.35 0.17
N PHE A 85 3.36 -2.15 -0.02
CA PHE A 85 2.78 -1.29 1.01
C PHE A 85 1.27 -1.27 0.87
N GLU A 86 0.56 -1.44 1.98
CA GLU A 86 -0.89 -1.29 2.07
C GLU A 86 -1.26 -0.02 2.84
N VAL A 87 -2.01 0.87 2.18
CA VAL A 87 -2.52 2.11 2.77
C VAL A 87 -4.01 1.99 3.01
N GLY A 88 -4.38 1.84 4.28
CA GLY A 88 -5.79 1.79 4.65
C GLY A 88 -6.50 3.13 4.48
N GLY A 89 -7.66 3.16 3.82
CA GLY A 89 -8.54 4.33 3.75
C GLY A 89 -7.92 5.57 3.09
N ALA A 90 -7.06 5.36 2.09
CA ALA A 90 -6.38 6.44 1.37
C ALA A 90 -6.77 6.53 -0.11
N PHE A 91 -7.92 5.95 -0.48
CA PHE A 91 -8.45 6.03 -1.85
C PHE A 91 -8.49 7.47 -2.40
N ASP A 92 -8.95 8.45 -1.61
CA ASP A 92 -8.97 9.87 -2.01
C ASP A 92 -7.58 10.47 -2.28
N ARG A 93 -6.52 9.81 -1.79
CA ARG A 93 -5.12 10.21 -1.96
C ARG A 93 -4.41 9.39 -3.03
N CYS A 94 -5.11 8.46 -3.69
CA CYS A 94 -4.56 7.61 -4.74
C CYS A 94 -3.73 8.39 -5.78
N ALA A 95 -4.27 9.50 -6.30
CA ALA A 95 -3.57 10.32 -7.29
C ALA A 95 -2.23 10.88 -6.76
N ARG A 96 -2.19 11.31 -5.49
CA ARG A 96 -0.95 11.78 -4.85
C ARG A 96 0.03 10.64 -4.63
N VAL A 97 -0.46 9.46 -4.21
CA VAL A 97 0.38 8.26 -4.07
C VAL A 97 0.98 7.86 -5.40
N LEU A 98 0.18 7.86 -6.47
CA LEU A 98 0.65 7.56 -7.83
C LEU A 98 1.73 8.54 -8.28
N GLN A 99 1.52 9.85 -8.11
CA GLN A 99 2.53 10.87 -8.44
C GLN A 99 3.80 10.71 -7.60
N PHE A 100 3.65 10.42 -6.31
CA PHE A 100 4.78 10.17 -5.42
C PHE A 100 5.60 8.97 -5.87
N ILE A 101 4.96 7.83 -6.14
CA ILE A 101 5.65 6.63 -6.60
C ILE A 101 6.25 6.84 -7.97
N GLN A 102 5.58 7.60 -8.84
CA GLN A 102 6.15 7.97 -10.14
C GLN A 102 7.42 8.81 -9.97
N ALA A 103 7.42 9.81 -9.08
CA ALA A 103 8.61 10.61 -8.82
C ALA A 103 9.71 9.76 -8.16
N ALA A 104 9.37 8.93 -7.16
CA ALA A 104 10.31 8.06 -6.48
C ALA A 104 10.96 7.04 -7.42
N VAL A 105 10.19 6.41 -8.33
CA VAL A 105 10.73 5.47 -9.32
C VAL A 105 11.69 6.18 -10.28
N ASN A 106 11.47 7.45 -10.62
CA ASN A 106 12.38 8.19 -11.49
C ASN A 106 13.62 8.69 -10.78
N GLU A 107 13.51 9.13 -9.52
CA GLU A 107 14.60 9.72 -8.75
C GLU A 107 15.49 8.66 -8.08
N LEU A 108 14.89 7.58 -7.57
CA LEU A 108 15.62 6.54 -6.83
C LEU A 108 16.21 5.51 -7.80
N GLU A 109 17.53 5.49 -7.89
CA GLU A 109 18.26 4.55 -8.75
C GLU A 109 17.98 3.09 -8.42
N GLU A 110 17.75 2.77 -7.14
CA GLU A 110 17.48 1.41 -6.66
C GLU A 110 16.13 0.84 -7.11
N LEU A 111 15.18 1.70 -7.48
CA LEU A 111 13.85 1.30 -7.92
C LEU A 111 13.83 1.11 -9.44
N VAL A 112 13.24 0.01 -9.89
CA VAL A 112 13.08 -0.29 -11.33
C VAL A 112 11.73 0.21 -11.82
N SER A 113 10.69 -0.08 -11.04
CA SER A 113 9.30 0.13 -11.39
C SER A 113 8.44 0.19 -10.13
N GLY A 114 7.25 0.74 -10.27
CA GLY A 114 6.23 0.78 -9.22
C GLY A 114 4.89 0.34 -9.78
N THR A 115 4.02 -0.16 -8.92
CA THR A 115 2.64 -0.46 -9.25
C THR A 115 1.77 0.16 -8.17
N VAL A 116 0.72 0.88 -8.56
CA VAL A 116 -0.22 1.49 -7.63
C VAL A 116 -1.62 1.04 -7.98
N LYS A 117 -2.28 0.34 -7.07
CA LYS A 117 -3.67 -0.11 -7.19
C LYS A 117 -4.50 0.60 -6.15
N CYS A 118 -5.55 1.29 -6.58
CA CYS A 118 -6.41 2.04 -5.69
C CYS A 118 -7.77 1.37 -5.60
N GLY A 119 -8.10 0.84 -4.42
CA GLY A 119 -9.35 0.13 -4.17
C GLY A 119 -9.57 -1.03 -5.13
N ALA A 120 -10.77 -1.07 -5.70
CA ALA A 120 -11.17 -2.06 -6.69
C ALA A 120 -10.70 -1.74 -8.13
N PHE A 121 -10.01 -0.62 -8.35
CA PHE A 121 -9.58 -0.21 -9.69
C PHE A 121 -8.36 -1.00 -10.16
N ASP A 122 -8.12 -0.95 -11.47
CA ASP A 122 -6.96 -1.57 -12.09
C ASP A 122 -5.65 -0.94 -11.58
N ALA A 123 -4.64 -1.79 -11.50
CA ALA A 123 -3.32 -1.39 -11.06
C ALA A 123 -2.61 -0.57 -12.16
N VAL A 124 -2.10 0.60 -11.79
CA VAL A 124 -1.30 1.45 -12.67
C VAL A 124 0.15 1.05 -12.55
N TYR A 125 0.75 0.62 -13.65
CA TYR A 125 2.16 0.28 -13.73
C TYR A 125 3.00 1.51 -14.10
N ILE A 126 4.07 1.73 -13.34
CA ILE A 126 4.97 2.86 -13.41
C ILE A 126 6.37 2.33 -13.71
N THR A 127 7.01 2.88 -14.72
CA THR A 127 8.41 2.57 -15.08
C THR A 127 9.23 3.84 -15.11
N LYS A 128 10.55 3.69 -14.97
CA LYS A 128 11.49 4.79 -15.19
C LYS A 128 11.29 5.40 -16.58
N LYS A 129 11.17 6.72 -16.65
CA LYS A 129 11.27 7.46 -17.89
C LYS A 129 12.74 7.49 -18.30
N HIS A 130 13.04 6.93 -19.46
CA HIS A 130 14.33 7.05 -20.12
C HIS A 130 14.56 8.46 -20.66
#